data_AF-A0A2V6LK27-F1
#
_entry.id   AF-A0A2V6LK27-F1
#
_cell.length_a   1.000
_cell.length_b   1.000
_cell.length_c   1.000
_cell.angle_alpha   90.00
_cell.angle_beta   90.00
_cell.angle_gamma   90.00
#
_symmetry.space_group_name_H-M   'P 1'
#
loop_
_entity.id
_entity.type
_entity.pdbx_description
1 polymer ?
#
loop_
_entity_poly.entity_id
_entity_poly.type
_entity_poly.pdbx_seq_one_letter_code
_entity_poly.pdbx_strand_id
1 'polypeptide(L)'
;MQNFLFNEYDRAHALKRGGGKQILSIDEHLPEAEAAMMDTAHLSDSRSYDLAWASNIVKRAWQQLQNAFETEGKAEWLEVLRPFVAGGGKTPLNQEEAATKLGVPIATLRTWLSRLRQRYREALRTEVANTVSDPADVDQELHYLYQILTT
;
A
#
# COMPACT_ATOMS: atom_id res chain seq x y z
N MET A 1 19.32 -23.75 -13.27
CA MET A 1 18.46 -22.55 -13.07
C MET A 1 17.09 -23.07 -12.65
N GLN A 2 16.91 -23.26 -11.34
CA GLN A 2 15.90 -24.15 -10.76
C GLN A 2 14.80 -23.33 -10.07
N ASN A 3 13.55 -23.71 -10.37
CA ASN A 3 12.31 -23.22 -9.77
C ASN A 3 12.22 -23.61 -8.28
N PHE A 4 12.81 -22.82 -7.38
CA PHE A 4 12.77 -23.05 -5.93
C PHE A 4 11.93 -22.01 -5.14
N LEU A 5 11.22 -21.09 -5.81
CA LEU A 5 10.74 -19.86 -5.17
C LEU A 5 9.27 -19.84 -4.72
N PHE A 6 8.54 -20.95 -4.72
CA PHE A 6 7.14 -20.96 -4.24
C PHE A 6 6.84 -21.97 -3.13
N ASN A 7 7.75 -22.88 -2.79
CA ASN A 7 7.42 -23.99 -1.86
C ASN A 7 7.78 -23.75 -0.39
N GLU A 8 8.67 -22.82 -0.06
CA GLU A 8 9.04 -22.58 1.34
C GLU A 8 8.05 -21.68 2.09
N TYR A 9 7.33 -20.79 1.37
CA TYR A 9 6.31 -19.91 1.96
C TYR A 9 5.07 -20.70 2.41
N ASP A 10 4.59 -21.63 1.57
CA ASP A 10 3.50 -22.55 1.92
C ASP A 10 3.87 -23.43 3.12
N ARG A 11 5.12 -23.87 3.24
CA ARG A 11 5.51 -24.81 4.29
C ARG A 11 5.61 -24.17 5.68
N ALA A 12 5.92 -22.88 5.76
CA ALA A 12 5.96 -22.14 7.03
C ALA A 12 4.56 -21.67 7.48
N HIS A 13 3.66 -21.34 6.53
CA HIS A 13 2.34 -20.79 6.82
C HIS A 13 1.20 -21.83 6.85
N ALA A 14 1.34 -22.99 6.19
CA ALA A 14 0.35 -24.07 6.23
C ALA A 14 0.17 -24.73 7.63
N LEU A 15 1.07 -24.45 8.59
CA LEU A 15 1.03 -25.02 9.93
C LEU A 15 0.29 -24.16 10.97
N LYS A 16 -0.26 -22.99 10.60
CA LYS A 16 -1.05 -22.15 11.51
C LYS A 16 -2.54 -22.12 11.15
N ARG A 17 -3.16 -23.29 10.97
CA ARG A 17 -4.63 -23.39 10.98
C ARG A 17 -5.10 -23.89 12.34
N GLY A 18 -5.72 -23.00 13.12
CA GLY A 18 -6.36 -23.38 14.38
C GLY A 18 -6.88 -22.22 15.21
N GLY A 19 -7.99 -21.60 14.78
CA GLY A 19 -8.97 -21.02 15.72
C GLY A 19 -8.96 -19.51 15.90
N GLY A 20 -10.12 -18.89 15.62
CA GLY A 20 -10.49 -17.57 16.14
C GLY A 20 -10.46 -16.45 15.12
N LYS A 21 -11.49 -16.39 14.26
CA LYS A 21 -11.82 -15.17 13.52
C LYS A 21 -12.05 -14.03 14.51
N GLN A 22 -11.09 -13.13 14.62
CA GLN A 22 -11.40 -11.71 14.79
C GLN A 22 -10.95 -11.02 13.52
N ILE A 23 -11.92 -10.69 12.66
CA ILE A 23 -11.73 -9.69 11.62
C ILE A 23 -11.60 -8.37 12.40
N LEU A 24 -10.39 -8.08 12.87
CA LEU A 24 -10.07 -6.76 13.39
C LEU A 24 -10.18 -5.81 12.20
N SER A 25 -11.09 -4.84 12.31
CA SER A 25 -11.34 -3.85 11.27
C SER A 25 -10.03 -3.12 11.00
N ILE A 26 -9.48 -3.39 9.82
CA ILE A 26 -8.16 -2.92 9.34
C ILE A 26 -8.06 -1.38 9.38
N ASP A 27 -9.18 -0.66 9.42
CA ASP A 27 -9.29 0.80 9.34
C ASP A 27 -8.59 1.62 10.44
N GLU A 28 -8.37 1.10 11.66
CA GLU A 28 -7.94 1.94 12.81
C GLU A 28 -6.43 2.27 12.87
N HIS A 29 -5.56 1.54 12.16
CA HIS A 29 -4.09 1.73 12.20
C HIS A 29 -3.43 1.94 10.83
N LEU A 30 -4.21 2.30 9.81
CA LEU A 30 -3.74 2.42 8.44
C LEU A 30 -2.90 3.66 8.10
N PRO A 31 -3.18 4.86 8.64
CA PRO A 31 -2.50 6.08 8.18
C PRO A 31 -0.98 6.02 8.35
N GLU A 32 -0.50 5.50 9.48
CA GLU A 32 0.93 5.34 9.77
C GLU A 32 1.59 4.29 8.87
N ALA A 33 0.87 3.21 8.55
CA ALA A 33 1.36 2.16 7.67
C ALA A 33 1.43 2.62 6.20
N GLU A 34 0.42 3.36 5.74
CA GLU A 34 0.42 4.01 4.43
C GLU A 34 1.56 5.04 4.32
N ALA A 35 1.92 5.70 5.42
CA ALA A 35 3.08 6.58 5.45
C ALA A 35 4.40 5.86 5.21
N ALA A 36 4.61 4.81 5.97
CA ALA A 36 5.83 4.05 5.85
C ALA A 36 5.97 3.37 4.47
N MET A 37 4.87 3.01 3.80
CA MET A 37 4.89 2.42 2.45
C MET A 37 5.63 3.26 1.41
N MET A 38 5.43 4.57 1.39
CA MET A 38 6.03 5.42 0.36
C MET A 38 7.43 5.88 0.73
N ASP A 39 7.73 5.94 2.03
CA ASP A 39 9.11 6.06 2.48
C ASP A 39 9.87 4.80 2.10
N THR A 40 9.40 3.60 2.44
CA THR A 40 10.09 2.30 2.18
C THR A 40 10.32 1.94 0.71
N ALA A 41 9.89 2.75 -0.26
CA ALA A 41 10.26 2.60 -1.68
C ALA A 41 11.79 2.62 -1.93
N HIS A 42 12.60 3.08 -0.96
CA HIS A 42 14.07 3.01 -0.99
C HIS A 42 14.67 1.71 -0.40
N LEU A 43 13.87 0.78 0.13
CA LEU A 43 14.35 -0.48 0.73
C LEU A 43 14.68 -1.57 -0.30
N SER A 44 14.99 -1.19 -1.54
CA SER A 44 15.29 -2.10 -2.65
C SER A 44 16.51 -3.01 -2.45
N ASP A 45 17.23 -2.89 -1.33
CA ASP A 45 18.41 -3.69 -0.97
C ASP A 45 18.21 -4.51 0.33
N SER A 46 16.95 -4.83 0.68
CA SER A 46 16.65 -5.64 1.86
C SER A 46 17.02 -7.11 1.62
N ARG A 47 17.88 -7.69 2.49
CA ARG A 47 18.21 -9.13 2.45
C ARG A 47 17.08 -10.05 2.94
N SER A 48 16.03 -9.51 3.54
CA SER A 48 14.85 -10.28 3.96
C SER A 48 13.88 -10.45 2.82
N TYR A 49 13.44 -11.68 2.60
CA TYR A 49 12.37 -12.02 1.67
C TYR A 49 11.11 -11.19 1.89
N ASP A 50 10.72 -10.96 3.15
CA ASP A 50 9.49 -10.26 3.52
C ASP A 50 9.51 -8.78 3.09
N LEU A 51 10.60 -8.05 3.35
CA LEU A 51 10.73 -6.66 2.89
C LEU A 51 10.79 -6.56 1.35
N ALA A 52 11.44 -7.51 0.68
CA ALA A 52 11.50 -7.53 -0.78
C ALA A 52 10.11 -7.78 -1.39
N TRP A 53 9.34 -8.68 -0.78
CA TRP A 53 7.93 -8.92 -1.13
C TRP A 53 7.10 -7.66 -0.89
N ALA A 54 7.14 -7.08 0.30
CA ALA A 54 6.39 -5.87 0.67
C ALA A 54 6.70 -4.69 -0.27
N SER A 55 7.99 -4.46 -0.54
CA SER A 55 8.44 -3.41 -1.45
C SER A 55 7.91 -3.61 -2.88
N ASN A 56 7.87 -4.86 -3.36
CA ASN A 56 7.34 -5.18 -4.69
C ASN A 56 5.83 -4.96 -4.78
N ILE A 57 5.07 -5.36 -3.76
CA ILE A 57 3.61 -5.14 -3.68
C ILE A 57 3.30 -3.63 -3.72
N VAL A 58 3.95 -2.85 -2.86
CA VAL A 58 3.80 -1.39 -2.80
C VAL A 58 4.13 -0.73 -4.15
N LYS A 59 5.26 -1.11 -4.76
CA LYS A 59 5.68 -0.57 -6.05
C LYS A 59 4.65 -0.84 -7.16
N ARG A 60 4.12 -2.07 -7.23
CA ARG A 60 3.13 -2.46 -8.25
C ARG A 60 1.81 -1.76 -8.04
N ALA A 61 1.32 -1.69 -6.80
CA ALA A 61 0.10 -0.96 -6.46
C ALA A 61 0.22 0.53 -6.80
N TRP A 62 1.38 1.14 -6.54
CA TRP A 62 1.65 2.53 -6.91
C TRP A 62 1.69 2.72 -8.44
N GLN A 63 2.33 1.82 -9.18
CA GLN A 63 2.36 1.89 -10.65
C GLN A 63 0.96 1.75 -11.26
N GLN A 64 0.11 0.88 -10.70
CA GLN A 64 -1.28 0.74 -11.13
C GLN A 64 -2.05 2.05 -10.96
N LEU A 65 -1.84 2.74 -9.83
CA LEU A 65 -2.43 4.04 -9.56
C LEU A 65 -1.92 5.12 -10.52
N GLN A 66 -0.61 5.15 -10.79
CA GLN A 66 0.00 6.04 -11.79
C GLN A 66 -0.62 5.86 -13.17
N ASN A 67 -0.67 4.63 -13.68
CA ASN A 67 -1.25 4.33 -14.99
C ASN A 67 -2.72 4.78 -15.08
N ALA A 68 -3.47 4.62 -13.98
CA ALA A 68 -4.87 5.06 -13.95
C ALA A 68 -5.00 6.59 -14.01
N PHE A 69 -4.14 7.33 -13.28
CA PHE A 69 -4.12 8.80 -13.33
C PHE A 69 -3.61 9.34 -14.67
N GLU A 70 -2.64 8.67 -15.30
CA GLU A 70 -2.18 8.98 -16.65
C GLU A 70 -3.31 8.84 -17.67
N THR A 71 -4.07 7.73 -17.60
CA THR A 71 -5.23 7.49 -18.47
C THR A 71 -6.33 8.54 -18.28
N GLU A 72 -6.47 9.07 -17.06
CA GLU A 72 -7.39 10.16 -16.74
C GLU A 72 -6.87 11.57 -17.12
N GLY A 73 -5.63 11.69 -17.62
CA GLY A 73 -4.98 12.97 -17.93
C GLY A 73 -4.61 13.79 -16.69
N LYS A 74 -4.44 13.14 -15.53
CA LYS A 74 -4.20 13.76 -14.22
C LYS A 74 -2.85 13.39 -13.61
N ALA A 75 -1.87 12.99 -14.43
CA ALA A 75 -0.55 12.58 -13.97
C ALA A 75 0.12 13.65 -13.09
N GLU A 76 0.02 14.93 -13.48
CA GLU A 76 0.59 16.06 -12.73
C GLU A 76 -0.04 16.24 -11.34
N TRP A 77 -1.31 15.85 -11.18
CA TRP A 77 -1.98 15.91 -9.87
C TRP A 77 -1.44 14.84 -8.94
N LEU A 78 -1.13 13.67 -9.48
CA LEU A 78 -0.60 12.58 -8.67
C LEU A 78 0.73 12.96 -8.03
N GLU A 79 1.60 13.71 -8.71
CA GLU A 79 2.86 14.20 -8.13
C GLU A 79 2.64 15.14 -6.93
N VAL A 80 1.62 16.01 -6.99
CA VAL A 80 1.28 16.91 -5.87
C VAL A 80 0.61 16.15 -4.72
N LEU A 81 -0.21 15.15 -5.03
CA LEU A 81 -0.96 14.37 -4.05
C LEU A 81 -0.16 13.22 -3.44
N ARG A 82 0.91 12.78 -4.11
CA ARG A 82 1.78 11.67 -3.71
C ARG A 82 2.19 11.74 -2.23
N PRO A 83 2.70 12.87 -1.70
CA PRO A 83 3.09 12.93 -0.28
C PRO A 83 1.93 12.65 0.69
N PHE A 84 0.69 12.94 0.30
CA PHE A 84 -0.49 12.81 1.17
C PHE A 84 -1.11 11.39 1.20
N VAL A 85 -0.72 10.54 0.25
CA VAL A 85 -1.02 9.09 0.29
C VAL A 85 -0.09 8.41 1.28
N ALA A 86 1.15 8.91 1.38
CA ALA A 86 2.17 8.52 2.33
C ALA A 86 1.87 8.99 3.76
N GLY A 87 0.60 9.02 4.18
CA GLY A 87 0.16 9.26 5.56
C GLY A 87 0.82 10.43 6.32
N GLY A 88 1.46 11.37 5.63
CA GLY A 88 2.38 12.33 6.24
C GLY A 88 3.52 11.64 6.97
N GLY A 89 4.75 11.79 6.47
CA GLY A 89 5.92 11.55 7.32
C GLY A 89 5.88 12.42 8.59
N LYS A 90 6.97 12.45 9.36
CA LYS A 90 7.08 13.27 10.60
C LYS A 90 6.80 14.77 10.41
N THR A 91 6.76 15.26 9.18
CA THR A 91 6.42 16.64 8.84
C THR A 91 4.97 16.74 8.36
N PRO A 92 4.12 17.56 9.00
CA PRO A 92 2.76 17.77 8.54
C PRO A 92 2.77 18.41 7.14
N LEU A 93 2.16 17.72 6.18
CA LEU A 93 2.03 18.22 4.82
C LEU A 93 1.00 19.33 4.76
N ASN A 94 1.34 20.43 4.09
CA ASN A 94 0.48 21.59 3.95
C ASN A 94 -0.59 21.33 2.87
N GLN A 95 -1.79 20.92 3.30
CA GLN A 95 -2.91 20.65 2.40
C GLN A 95 -3.38 21.93 1.69
N GLU A 96 -3.29 23.08 2.36
CA GLU A 96 -3.67 24.38 1.80
C GLU A 96 -2.76 24.79 0.64
N GLU A 97 -1.46 24.53 0.75
CA GLU A 97 -0.50 24.76 -0.34
C GLU A 97 -0.77 23.83 -1.52
N ALA A 98 -1.05 22.55 -1.27
CA ALA A 98 -1.39 21.59 -2.32
C ALA A 98 -2.70 21.95 -3.04
N ALA A 99 -3.72 22.38 -2.28
CA ALA A 99 -4.99 22.85 -2.84
C ALA A 99 -4.77 24.07 -3.76
N THR A 100 -3.91 25.00 -3.33
CA THR A 100 -3.54 26.19 -4.11
C THR A 100 -2.80 25.80 -5.40
N LYS A 101 -1.82 24.90 -5.33
CA LYS A 101 -1.08 24.41 -6.51
C LYS A 101 -1.98 23.72 -7.53
N LEU A 102 -2.99 22.99 -7.06
CA LEU A 102 -3.95 22.29 -7.91
C LEU A 102 -5.12 23.19 -8.36
N GLY A 103 -5.22 24.43 -7.85
CA GLY A 103 -6.30 25.35 -8.17
C GLY A 103 -7.68 24.90 -7.68
N VAL A 104 -7.74 24.12 -6.60
CA VAL A 104 -8.99 23.55 -6.06
C VAL A 104 -9.27 24.01 -4.64
N PRO A 105 -10.54 24.04 -4.21
CA PRO A 105 -10.87 24.25 -2.80
C PRO A 105 -10.27 23.15 -1.90
N ILE A 106 -9.87 23.52 -0.69
CA ILE A 106 -9.34 22.57 0.31
C ILE A 106 -10.30 21.40 0.61
N ALA A 107 -11.61 21.66 0.59
CA ALA A 107 -12.62 20.63 0.76
C ALA A 107 -12.58 19.59 -0.38
N THR A 108 -12.43 20.06 -1.62
CA THR A 108 -12.28 19.22 -2.81
C THR A 108 -11.00 18.38 -2.73
N LEU A 109 -9.88 18.99 -2.31
CA LEU A 109 -8.63 18.29 -2.09
C LEU A 109 -8.81 17.14 -1.10
N ARG A 110 -9.45 17.38 0.06
CA ARG A 110 -9.68 16.35 1.08
C ARG A 110 -10.51 15.18 0.55
N THR A 111 -11.54 15.45 -0.25
CA THR A 111 -12.31 14.40 -0.93
C THR A 111 -11.43 13.60 -1.90
N TRP A 112 -10.58 14.27 -2.67
CA TRP A 112 -9.68 13.60 -3.60
C TRP A 112 -8.65 12.74 -2.86
N LEU A 113 -8.08 13.22 -1.76
CA LEU A 113 -7.15 12.47 -0.92
C LEU A 113 -7.80 11.22 -0.32
N SER A 114 -9.05 11.32 0.15
CA SER A 114 -9.80 10.16 0.63
C SER A 114 -10.00 9.12 -0.48
N ARG A 115 -10.42 9.55 -1.68
CA ARG A 115 -10.58 8.64 -2.84
C ARG A 115 -9.26 8.05 -3.31
N LEU A 116 -8.18 8.82 -3.25
CA LEU A 116 -6.85 8.39 -3.64
C LEU A 116 -6.33 7.29 -2.72
N ARG A 117 -6.44 7.48 -1.39
CA ARG A 117 -6.09 6.45 -0.39
C ARG A 117 -6.95 5.20 -0.56
N GLN A 118 -8.25 5.35 -0.80
CA GLN A 118 -9.14 4.22 -1.07
C GLN A 118 -8.67 3.41 -2.29
N ARG A 119 -8.39 4.08 -3.43
CA ARG A 119 -7.89 3.41 -4.64
C ARG A 119 -6.53 2.75 -4.42
N TYR A 120 -5.65 3.37 -3.64
CA TYR A 120 -4.36 2.80 -3.29
C TYR A 120 -4.50 1.52 -2.45
N ARG A 121 -5.42 1.48 -1.48
CA ARG A 121 -5.74 0.27 -0.70
C ARG A 121 -6.30 -0.85 -1.56
N GLU A 122 -7.18 -0.51 -2.49
CA GLU A 122 -7.74 -1.48 -3.45
C GLU A 122 -6.66 -2.06 -4.37
N ALA A 123 -5.70 -1.23 -4.81
CA ALA A 123 -4.55 -1.67 -5.58
C ALA A 123 -3.65 -2.61 -4.76
N LEU A 124 -3.33 -2.26 -3.51
CA LEU A 124 -2.56 -3.13 -2.61
C LEU A 124 -3.25 -4.47 -2.39
N ARG A 125 -4.55 -4.46 -2.09
CA ARG A 125 -5.34 -5.68 -1.92
C ARG A 125 -5.32 -6.55 -3.17
N THR A 126 -5.39 -5.94 -4.35
CA THR A 126 -5.33 -6.64 -5.63
C THR A 126 -3.95 -7.29 -5.84
N GLU A 127 -2.87 -6.57 -5.56
CA GLU A 127 -1.52 -7.12 -5.66
C GLU A 127 -1.27 -8.25 -4.67
N VAL A 128 -1.74 -8.13 -3.42
CA VAL A 128 -1.69 -9.21 -2.43
C VAL A 128 -2.49 -10.41 -2.90
N ALA A 129 -3.70 -10.20 -3.43
CA ALA A 129 -4.54 -11.26 -3.98
C ALA A 129 -3.87 -12.02 -5.13
N ASN A 130 -3.03 -11.36 -5.92
CA ASN A 130 -2.25 -11.99 -6.98
C ASN A 130 -1.08 -12.85 -6.46
N THR A 131 -0.74 -12.75 -5.17
CA THR A 131 0.35 -13.52 -4.56
C THR A 131 -0.12 -14.70 -3.72
N VAL A 132 -1.40 -14.76 -3.35
CA VAL A 132 -1.98 -15.85 -2.56
C VAL A 132 -2.65 -16.89 -3.44
N SER A 133 -2.59 -18.15 -3.00
CA SER A 133 -3.29 -19.26 -3.65
C SER A 133 -4.77 -19.32 -3.28
N ASP A 134 -5.13 -18.89 -2.06
CA ASP A 134 -6.49 -18.86 -1.55
C ASP A 134 -6.94 -17.40 -1.33
N PRO A 135 -8.04 -16.96 -1.98
CA PRO A 135 -8.59 -15.62 -1.76
C PRO A 135 -8.97 -15.32 -0.30
N ALA A 136 -9.19 -16.35 0.53
CA ALA A 136 -9.47 -16.16 1.96
C ALA A 136 -8.26 -15.63 2.76
N ASP A 137 -7.05 -15.79 2.24
CA ASP A 137 -5.81 -15.39 2.93
C ASP A 137 -5.45 -13.90 2.68
N VAL A 138 -6.14 -13.22 1.76
CA VAL A 138 -5.85 -11.83 1.36
C VAL A 138 -5.82 -10.86 2.54
N ASP A 139 -6.79 -10.96 3.44
CA ASP A 139 -6.87 -10.06 4.61
C ASP A 139 -5.70 -10.27 5.57
N GLN A 140 -5.26 -11.52 5.73
CA GLN A 140 -4.13 -11.87 6.60
C GLN A 140 -2.81 -11.38 6.00
N GLU A 141 -2.58 -11.63 4.71
CA GLU A 141 -1.37 -11.17 4.03
C GLU A 141 -1.31 -9.65 3.94
N LEU A 142 -2.45 -8.97 3.75
CA LEU A 142 -2.51 -7.51 3.79
C LEU A 142 -2.15 -6.96 5.18
N HIS A 143 -2.57 -7.65 6.26
CA HIS A 143 -2.16 -7.29 7.61
C HIS A 143 -0.64 -7.47 7.80
N TYR A 144 -0.09 -8.58 7.33
CA TYR A 144 1.33 -8.87 7.41
C TYR A 144 2.17 -7.84 6.63
N LEU A 145 1.69 -7.43 5.45
CA LEU A 145 2.27 -6.33 4.67
C LEU A 145 2.38 -5.06 5.52
N TYR A 146 1.29 -4.61 6.16
CA TYR A 146 1.31 -3.42 7.00
C TYR A 146 2.29 -3.52 8.17
N GLN A 147 2.40 -4.70 8.80
CA GLN A 147 3.35 -4.92 9.89
C GLN A 147 4.80 -4.77 9.43
N ILE A 148 5.16 -5.37 8.29
CA ILE A 148 6.53 -5.25 7.73
C ILE A 148 6.89 -3.78 7.50
N LEU A 149 5.93 -3.00 7.03
CA LEU A 149 6.18 -1.61 6.64
C LEU A 149 6.17 -0.65 7.82
N THR A 150 5.50 -0.99 8.92
CA THR A 150 5.48 -0.18 10.16
C THR A 150 6.59 -0.53 11.15
N THR A 151 7.39 -1.56 10.87
CA THR A 151 8.52 -2.01 11.71
C THR A 151 9.78 -1.20 11.43
#